data_AF-A0A411LHD9-F1
#
_entry.id   AF-A0A411LHD9-F1
#
_cell.length_a   1.000
_cell.length_b   1.000
_cell.length_c   1.000
_cell.angle_alpha   90.00
_cell.angle_beta   90.00
_cell.angle_gamma   90.00
#
_symmetry.space_group_name_H-M   'P 1'
#
loop_
_entity.id
_entity.type
_entity.pdbx_description
1 polymer ?
#
loop_
_entity_poly.entity_id
_entity_poly.type
_entity_poly.pdbx_seq_one_letter_code
_entity_poly.pdbx_strand_id
1 'polypeptide(L)' 'MGDIAFVFGWTLDKLERMSVADLMIWRGEAARRHDPERHGS' A
#
# COMPACT_ATOMS: atom_id res chain seq x y z
N MET A 1 11.83 -7.45 4.47
CA MET A 1 11.19 -6.10 4.50
C MET A 1 11.58 -5.24 3.30
N GLY A 2 12.83 -5.28 2.81
CA GLY A 2 13.25 -4.49 1.64
C GLY A 2 12.48 -4.73 0.34
N ASP A 3 12.04 -5.96 0.05
CA ASP A 3 11.31 -6.27 -1.19
C ASP A 3 9.97 -5.53 -1.33
N ILE A 4 9.28 -5.26 -0.21
CA ILE A 4 7.99 -4.56 -0.21
C ILE A 4 8.19 -3.07 -0.53
N ALA A 5 9.27 -2.45 -0.04
CA ALA A 5 9.58 -1.05 -0.32
C ALA A 5 9.83 -0.79 -1.81
N PHE A 6 10.46 -1.76 -2.50
CA PHE A 6 10.85 -1.64 -3.91
C PHE A 6 9.64 -1.61 -4.84
N VAL A 7 8.62 -2.44 -4.56
CA VAL A 7 7.38 -2.51 -5.35
C VAL A 7 6.58 -1.20 -5.29
N PHE A 8 6.69 -0.46 -4.19
CA PHE A 8 5.89 0.75 -3.94
C PHE A 8 6.67 2.07 -4.08
N GLY A 9 7.95 2.01 -4.49
CA GLY A 9 8.81 3.18 -4.62
C GLY A 9 9.04 3.91 -3.29
N TRP A 10 8.87 3.22 -2.16
CA TRP A 10 9.08 3.80 -0.84
C TRP A 10 10.53 3.66 -0.41
N THR A 11 11.01 4.65 0.33
CA THR A 11 12.29 4.51 1.04
C THR A 11 12.14 3.49 2.17
N LEU A 12 13.23 2.78 2.49
CA LEU A 12 13.23 1.79 3.56
C LEU A 12 12.87 2.41 4.92
N ASP A 13 13.38 3.61 5.21
CA ASP A 13 13.05 4.40 6.41
C ASP A 13 11.54 4.69 6.52
N LYS A 14 10.87 4.96 5.40
CA LYS A 14 9.42 5.16 5.38
C LYS A 14 8.67 3.86 5.69
N LEU A 15 9.16 2.72 5.22
CA LEU A 15 8.58 1.40 5.52
C LEU A 15 8.77 1.03 7.00
N GLU A 16 9.94 1.32 7.57
CA GLU A 16 10.26 1.01 8.97
C GLU A 16 9.46 1.85 9.97
N ARG A 17 9.11 3.09 9.60
CA ARG A 17 8.27 3.97 10.42
C ARG A 17 6.78 3.71 10.29
N MET A 18 6.35 2.92 9.30
CA MET A 18 4.93 2.60 9.10
C MET A 18 4.49 1.49 10.04
N SER A 19 3.36 1.70 10.72
CA SER A 19 2.72 0.63 11.46
C SER A 19 2.06 -0.37 10.50
N VAL A 20 1.80 -1.58 10.99
CA VAL A 20 1.00 -2.57 10.24
C VAL A 20 -0.40 -2.02 9.90
N ALA A 21 -0.97 -1.17 10.77
CA ALA A 21 -2.26 -0.53 10.52
C ALA A 21 -2.20 0.42 9.32
N ASP A 22 -1.15 1.24 9.21
CA ASP A 22 -0.95 2.16 8.08
C ASP A 22 -0.80 1.39 6.76
N LEU A 23 -0.08 0.27 6.79
CA LEU A 23 0.06 -0.61 5.62
C LEU A 23 -1.29 -1.18 5.16
N MET A 24 -2.16 -1.57 6.09
CA MET A 24 -3.48 -2.10 5.75
C MET A 24 -4.42 -1.02 5.21
N ILE A 25 -4.37 0.19 5.76
CA ILE A 25 -5.13 1.34 5.25
C ILE A 25 -4.68 1.67 3.83
N TRP A 26 -3.36 1.79 3.61
CA TRP A 26 -2.81 2.05 2.30
C TRP A 26 -3.18 0.95 1.29
N ARG A 27 -3.12 -0.33 1.69
CA ARG A 27 -3.55 -1.45 0.84
C ARG A 27 -5.01 -1.29 0.41
N GLY A 28 -5.89 -0.87 1.31
CA GLY A 28 -7.29 -0.59 0.99
C GLY A 28 -7.47 0.58 0.02
N GLU A 29 -6.67 1.64 0.16
CA GLU A 29 -6.65 2.74 -0.81
C GLU A 29 -6.10 2.33 -2.18
N ALA A 30 -5.00 1.57 -2.21
CA ALA A 30 -4.39 1.08 -3.44
C ALA A 30 -5.36 0.17 -4.20
N ALA A 31 -6.07 -0.72 -3.49
CA ALA A 31 -7.13 -1.54 -4.07
C ALA A 31 -8.24 -0.68 -4.69
N ARG A 32 -8.70 0.37 -4.00
CA ARG A 32 -9.71 1.31 -4.55
C ARG A 32 -9.23 2.07 -5.78
N ARG A 33 -7.94 2.43 -5.86
CA ARG A 33 -7.36 3.15 -7.00
C ARG A 33 -7.11 2.24 -8.22
N HIS A 34 -6.76 0.98 -7.99
CA HIS A 34 -6.42 0.02 -9.05
C HIS A 34 -7.59 -0.83 -9.52
N ASP A 35 -8.70 -0.89 -8.77
CA ASP A 35 -9.92 -1.60 -9.15
C ASP A 35 -11.11 -0.64 -9.31
N PRO A 36 -11.13 0.19 -10.37
CA PRO A 36 -12.27 1.05 -10.65
C PRO A 36 -13.51 0.27 -11.12
N GLU A 37 -13.38 -0.99 -11.53
CA GLU A 37 -14.46 -1.79 -12.12
C GLU A 37 -15.28 -2.59 -11.08
N ARG A 38 -14.76 -2.80 -9.86
CA ARG A 38 -15.46 -3.59 -8.83
C ARG A 38 -16.43 -2.81 -7.93
N HIS A 39 -16.52 -1.49 -8.08
CA HIS A 39 -17.48 -0.62 -7.35
C HIS A 39 -18.68 -0.17 -8.21
N GLY A 40 -18.98 -0.89 -9.30
CA GLY A 40 -20.16 -0.66 -10.12
C GLY A 40 -20.76 -1.97 -10.60
N SER A 41 -21.37 -2.74 -9.69
CA SER A 41 -22.27 -3.83 -10.05
C SER A 41 -23.32 -4.06 -8.98
#